data_AF-A0A7C2C317-F1
#
_entry.id   AF-A0A7C2C317-F1
#
_cell.length_a   1.000
_cell.length_b   1.000
_cell.length_c   1.000
_cell.angle_alpha   90.00
_cell.angle_beta   90.00
_cell.angle_gamma   90.00
#
_symmetry.space_group_name_H-M   'P 1'
#
loop_
_entity.id
_entity.type
_entity.pdbx_description
1 polymer ?
#
loop_
_entity_poly.entity_id
_entity_poly.type
_entity_poly.pdbx_seq_one_letter_code
_entity_poly.pdbx_strand_id
1 'polypeptide(L)'
;MELPKDAVLVDTRPRPAYEAGHLPGARHLDLSAPRLRLREEGELKALEAGLTELFQSLGLRSPVVLYDEGLTSRLCRTAFFLGLGGLEVEGWGNVFIEAAACGRPVVVGDSGGARESLVPGETGLLVDGRRVPEVAEAVASLLADPETAERMGRAGRARVERAFTWERAAAELAAYLRRAT
;
A
#
# COMPACT_ATOMS: atom_id res chain seq x y z
N MET A 1 -14.75 20.00 2.59
CA MET A 1 -14.93 18.78 1.78
C MET A 1 -16.08 18.03 2.41
N GLU A 2 -17.20 17.85 1.71
CA GLU A 2 -18.33 17.08 2.23
C GLU A 2 -17.95 15.59 2.23
N LEU A 3 -18.08 14.94 3.39
CA LEU A 3 -17.78 13.52 3.54
C LEU A 3 -18.88 12.67 2.86
N PRO A 4 -18.53 11.48 2.31
CA PRO A 4 -19.53 10.51 1.87
C PRO A 4 -20.54 10.23 2.98
N LYS A 5 -21.83 10.07 2.62
CA LYS A 5 -22.93 9.90 3.60
C LYS A 5 -22.79 8.65 4.48
N ASP A 6 -21.97 7.69 4.06
CA ASP A 6 -21.66 6.41 4.68
C ASP A 6 -20.27 6.36 5.33
N ALA A 7 -19.52 7.46 5.31
CA ALA A 7 -18.18 7.49 5.86
C ALA A 7 -18.18 7.32 7.39
N VAL A 8 -17.43 6.32 7.87
CA VAL A 8 -17.13 6.18 9.30
C VAL A 8 -15.88 6.97 9.62
N LEU A 9 -16.00 7.91 10.55
CA LEU A 9 -14.91 8.74 11.04
C LEU A 9 -14.27 8.10 12.26
N VAL A 10 -12.95 7.99 12.26
CA VAL A 10 -12.18 7.47 13.40
C VAL A 10 -11.11 8.48 13.80
N ASP A 11 -11.07 8.81 15.08
CA ASP A 11 -10.09 9.70 15.69
C ASP A 11 -9.08 8.86 16.49
N THR A 12 -7.80 9.00 16.15
CA THR A 12 -6.70 8.24 16.77
C THR A 12 -5.80 9.11 17.63
N ARG A 13 -6.18 10.37 17.87
CA ARG A 13 -5.48 11.27 18.78
C ARG A 13 -5.56 10.72 20.22
N PRO A 14 -4.64 11.10 21.11
CA PRO A 14 -4.73 10.71 22.52
C PRO A 14 -6.11 11.01 23.11
N ARG A 15 -6.58 10.17 24.03
CA ARG A 15 -7.93 10.27 24.61
C ARG A 15 -8.33 11.69 25.05
N PRO A 16 -7.46 12.46 25.75
CA PRO A 16 -7.80 13.83 26.13
C PRO A 16 -8.02 14.78 24.94
N ALA A 17 -7.33 14.57 23.81
CA ALA A 17 -7.46 15.38 22.61
C ALA A 17 -8.71 15.00 21.78
N TYR A 18 -9.11 13.72 21.79
CA TYR A 18 -10.41 13.30 21.24
C TYR A 18 -11.57 13.91 22.04
N GLU A 19 -11.51 13.82 23.37
CA GLU A 19 -12.56 14.35 24.26
C GLU A 19 -12.70 15.87 24.19
N ALA A 20 -11.63 16.58 23.83
CA ALA A 20 -11.66 18.03 23.59
C ALA A 20 -12.54 18.43 22.38
N GLY A 21 -12.95 17.48 21.55
CA GLY A 21 -13.92 17.69 20.47
C GLY A 21 -13.31 18.38 19.25
N HIS A 22 -13.12 17.61 18.17
CA HIS A 22 -12.58 18.12 16.90
C HIS A 22 -13.38 17.63 15.70
N LEU A 23 -13.76 16.35 15.70
CA LEU A 23 -14.46 15.71 14.59
C LEU A 23 -15.81 15.15 15.07
N PRO A 24 -16.93 15.87 14.85
CA PRO A 24 -18.26 15.42 15.28
C PRO A 24 -18.65 14.07 14.67
N GLY A 25 -19.10 13.14 15.50
CA GLY A 25 -19.50 11.79 15.07
C GLY A 25 -18.34 10.80 14.88
N ALA A 26 -17.09 11.20 15.13
CA ALA A 26 -15.95 10.29 15.08
C ALA A 26 -15.91 9.32 16.26
N ARG A 27 -15.44 8.10 16.01
CA ARG A 27 -15.19 7.08 17.04
C ARG A 27 -13.74 7.13 17.47
N HIS A 28 -13.49 7.10 18.77
CA HIS A 28 -12.12 7.07 19.28
C HIS A 28 -11.51 5.68 19.18
N LEU A 29 -10.29 5.61 18.63
CA LEU A 29 -9.49 4.39 18.58
C LEU A 29 -8.11 4.65 19.16
N ASP A 30 -7.83 4.04 20.32
CA ASP A 30 -6.53 4.17 20.96
C ASP A 30 -5.50 3.22 20.35
N LEU A 31 -4.59 3.79 19.55
CA LEU A 31 -3.46 3.07 18.93
C LEU A 31 -2.18 3.09 19.77
N SER A 32 -2.24 3.64 20.99
CA SER A 32 -1.11 3.69 21.91
C SER A 32 -0.99 2.44 22.80
N ALA A 33 -2.10 1.70 22.95
CA ALA A 33 -2.18 0.53 23.82
C ALA A 33 -1.48 -0.75 23.29
N PRO A 34 -1.60 -1.16 22.01
CA PRO A 34 -1.00 -2.41 21.57
C PRO A 34 0.47 -2.24 21.18
N ARG A 35 1.39 -2.81 21.97
CA ARG A 35 2.78 -3.08 21.55
C ARG A 35 2.83 -4.45 20.90
N LEU A 36 2.59 -4.52 19.60
CA LEU A 36 2.57 -5.79 18.88
C LEU A 36 3.99 -6.26 18.60
N ARG A 37 4.37 -7.40 19.19
CA ARG A 37 5.56 -8.15 18.83
C ARG A 37 5.09 -9.46 18.23
N LEU A 38 5.14 -9.57 16.92
CA LEU A 38 4.81 -10.79 16.19
C LEU A 38 6.08 -11.63 16.05
N ARG A 39 6.21 -12.67 16.86
CA ARG A 39 7.35 -13.59 16.92
C ARG A 39 6.93 -15.04 16.62
N GLU A 40 5.68 -15.40 16.90
CA GLU A 40 5.13 -16.74 16.74
C GLU A 40 3.79 -16.73 15.98
N GLU A 41 3.48 -17.82 15.27
CA GLU A 41 2.26 -17.97 14.45
C GLU A 41 0.96 -17.77 15.26
N GLY A 42 0.95 -18.17 16.54
CA GLY A 42 -0.18 -17.96 17.43
C GLY A 42 -0.48 -16.49 17.71
N GLU A 43 0.54 -15.62 17.73
CA GLU A 43 0.39 -14.18 17.95
C GLU A 43 -0.22 -13.49 16.73
N LEU A 44 0.09 -13.98 15.53
CA LEU A 44 -0.53 -13.52 14.28
C LEU A 44 -2.03 -13.89 14.25
N LYS A 45 -2.38 -15.14 14.56
CA LYS A 45 -3.78 -15.59 14.60
C LYS A 45 -4.61 -14.85 15.63
N ALA A 46 -4.04 -14.56 16.80
CA ALA A 46 -4.70 -13.77 17.84
C ALA A 46 -4.96 -12.31 17.39
N LEU A 47 -4.02 -11.74 16.64
CA LEU A 47 -4.15 -10.40 16.08
C LEU A 47 -5.20 -10.34 14.96
N GLU A 48 -5.25 -11.32 14.07
CA GLU A 48 -6.30 -11.45 13.05
C GLU A 48 -7.70 -11.56 13.67
N ALA A 49 -7.84 -12.36 14.73
CA ALA A 49 -9.10 -12.50 15.47
C ALA A 49 -9.50 -11.18 16.14
N GLY A 50 -8.57 -10.52 16.83
CA GLY A 50 -8.83 -9.22 17.47
C GLY A 50 -9.20 -8.12 16.48
N LEU A 51 -8.68 -8.18 15.25
CA LEU A 51 -9.02 -7.24 14.19
C LEU A 51 -10.34 -7.55 13.53
N THR A 52 -10.68 -8.82 13.40
CA THR A 52 -12.01 -9.25 12.99
C THR A 52 -13.07 -8.76 13.99
N GLU A 53 -12.83 -8.92 15.30
CA GLU A 53 -13.71 -8.39 16.35
C GLU A 53 -13.76 -6.85 16.35
N LEU A 54 -12.63 -6.18 16.13
CA LEU A 54 -12.58 -4.72 16.01
C LEU A 54 -13.41 -4.24 14.80
N PHE A 55 -13.28 -4.89 13.64
CA PHE A 55 -14.03 -4.52 12.44
C PHE A 55 -15.53 -4.80 12.59
N GLN A 56 -15.90 -5.90 13.25
CA GLN A 56 -17.29 -6.22 13.58
C GLN A 56 -17.89 -5.23 14.58
N SER A 57 -17.18 -4.90 15.67
CA SER A 57 -17.64 -3.94 16.67
C SER A 57 -17.76 -2.52 16.10
N LEU A 58 -16.92 -2.18 15.11
CA LEU A 58 -17.02 -0.92 14.39
C LEU A 58 -18.03 -0.97 13.21
N GLY A 59 -18.59 -2.14 12.87
CA GLY A 59 -19.60 -2.28 11.81
C GLY A 59 -19.12 -1.87 10.42
N LEU A 60 -17.81 -1.93 10.18
CA LEU A 60 -17.17 -1.37 8.99
C LEU A 60 -17.41 -2.26 7.76
N ARG A 61 -17.97 -1.70 6.69
CA ARG A 61 -17.83 -2.17 5.31
C ARG A 61 -17.39 -0.95 4.48
N SER A 62 -16.37 -1.15 3.65
CA SER A 62 -15.60 -0.10 2.94
C SER A 62 -16.45 1.06 2.35
N PRO A 63 -15.94 2.32 2.32
CA PRO A 63 -14.62 2.81 2.77
C PRO A 63 -14.64 3.65 4.08
N VAL A 64 -13.49 3.67 4.79
CA VAL A 64 -13.26 4.37 6.08
C VAL A 64 -12.31 5.57 5.89
N VAL A 65 -12.61 6.71 6.53
CA VAL A 65 -11.79 7.95 6.45
C VAL A 65 -11.16 8.25 7.82
N LEU A 66 -9.82 8.41 7.85
CA LEU A 66 -9.03 8.64 9.07
C LEU A 66 -8.41 10.05 9.10
N TYR A 67 -8.35 10.67 10.29
CA TYR A 67 -7.76 11.98 10.52
C TYR A 67 -6.78 11.98 11.72
N ASP A 68 -5.68 12.74 11.62
CA ASP A 68 -4.68 12.93 12.69
C ASP A 68 -3.90 14.26 12.57
N GLU A 69 -3.40 14.79 13.68
CA GLU A 69 -2.76 16.12 13.82
C GLU A 69 -1.23 16.16 13.57
N GLY A 70 -0.61 15.03 13.26
CA GLY A 70 0.81 15.00 12.89
C GLY A 70 1.30 13.58 12.62
N LEU A 71 1.90 13.36 11.45
CA LEU A 71 2.47 12.07 11.03
C LEU A 71 3.78 11.73 11.77
N THR A 72 3.80 11.77 13.10
CA THR A 72 4.90 11.25 13.91
C THR A 72 4.76 9.73 14.07
N SER A 73 5.21 9.04 13.02
CA SER A 73 5.27 7.57 12.79
C SER A 73 3.96 6.80 13.03
N ARG A 74 2.95 7.13 12.23
CA ARG A 74 1.65 6.44 12.15
C ARG A 74 1.41 5.71 10.83
N LEU A 75 2.08 6.11 9.74
CA LEU A 75 1.96 5.50 8.39
C LEU A 75 2.28 3.98 8.38
N CYS A 76 3.33 3.53 9.10
CA CYS A 76 3.69 2.10 9.23
C CYS A 76 2.69 1.29 10.07
N ARG A 77 1.96 1.93 10.99
CA ARG A 77 0.90 1.29 11.79
C ARG A 77 -0.37 1.12 10.95
N THR A 78 -0.63 2.06 10.04
CA THR A 78 -1.71 2.00 9.05
C THR A 78 -1.46 0.90 8.01
N ALA A 79 -0.24 0.74 7.48
CA ALA A 79 0.13 -0.42 6.64
C ALA A 79 -0.08 -1.78 7.36
N PHE A 80 0.12 -1.80 8.68
CA PHE A 80 -0.02 -2.98 9.52
C PHE A 80 -1.49 -3.36 9.79
N PHE A 81 -2.39 -2.41 10.10
CA PHE A 81 -3.84 -2.69 10.19
C PHE A 81 -4.44 -3.11 8.83
N LEU A 82 -3.84 -2.68 7.72
CA LEU A 82 -4.23 -3.07 6.36
C LEU A 82 -3.76 -4.49 5.98
N GLY A 83 -2.57 -4.92 6.42
CA GLY A 83 -2.10 -6.32 6.26
C GLY A 83 -2.95 -7.36 7.00
N LEU A 84 -3.57 -6.98 8.11
CA LEU A 84 -4.36 -7.89 8.95
C LEU A 84 -5.81 -8.12 8.50
N GLY A 85 -6.23 -7.45 7.43
CA GLY A 85 -7.42 -7.83 6.66
C GLY A 85 -7.10 -8.73 5.46
N GLY A 86 -5.87 -9.25 5.35
CA GLY A 86 -5.42 -10.05 4.21
C GLY A 86 -5.18 -9.25 2.92
N LEU A 87 -4.99 -7.92 3.01
CA LEU A 87 -4.60 -7.10 1.88
C LEU A 87 -3.07 -6.95 1.91
N GLU A 88 -2.38 -7.65 0.99
CA GLU A 88 -0.99 -7.31 0.66
C GLU A 88 -0.97 -5.87 0.14
N VAL A 89 -0.73 -4.92 1.05
CA VAL A 89 -0.40 -3.54 0.68
C VAL A 89 1.08 -3.55 0.36
N GLU A 90 1.37 -3.97 -0.87
CA GLU A 90 2.63 -3.62 -1.48
C GLU A 90 2.65 -2.09 -1.59
N GLY A 91 3.58 -1.48 -0.86
CA GLY A 91 3.57 -0.05 -0.62
C GLY A 91 4.01 0.79 -1.81
N TRP A 92 4.91 0.29 -2.66
CA TRP A 92 5.66 1.10 -3.63
C TRP A 92 6.20 0.35 -4.87
N GLY A 93 6.26 -0.96 -4.82
CA GLY A 93 6.59 -1.85 -5.92
C GLY A 93 8.07 -2.19 -5.98
N ASN A 94 8.82 -2.08 -4.89
CA ASN A 94 10.28 -2.14 -4.92
C ASN A 94 10.81 -3.43 -5.55
N VAL A 95 10.22 -4.58 -5.21
CA VAL A 95 10.62 -5.88 -5.79
C VAL A 95 10.40 -5.90 -7.32
N PHE A 96 9.32 -5.28 -7.80
CA PHE A 96 9.04 -5.17 -9.24
C PHE A 96 9.98 -4.18 -9.93
N ILE A 97 10.35 -3.09 -9.27
CA ILE A 97 11.33 -2.12 -9.75
C ILE A 97 12.73 -2.77 -9.84
N GLU A 98 13.12 -3.59 -8.86
CA GLU A 98 14.38 -4.35 -8.86
C GLU A 98 14.41 -5.39 -10.00
N ALA A 99 13.32 -6.12 -10.19
CA ALA A 99 13.19 -7.07 -11.30
C ALA A 99 13.25 -6.34 -12.67
N ALA A 100 12.57 -5.20 -12.79
CA ALA A 100 12.62 -4.36 -13.97
C ALA A 100 14.03 -3.80 -14.21
N ALA A 101 14.76 -3.40 -13.17
CA ALA A 101 16.16 -2.95 -13.26
C ALA A 101 17.07 -4.05 -13.84
N CYS A 102 16.80 -5.31 -13.50
CA CYS A 102 17.46 -6.50 -14.04
C CYS A 102 17.00 -6.87 -15.46
N GLY A 103 16.11 -6.08 -16.08
CA GLY A 103 15.57 -6.35 -17.42
C GLY A 103 14.70 -7.60 -17.46
N ARG A 104 13.95 -7.88 -16.39
CA ARG A 104 12.95 -8.96 -16.35
C ARG A 104 11.55 -8.39 -16.54
N PRO A 105 10.65 -9.07 -17.29
CA PRO A 105 9.25 -8.72 -17.27
C PRO A 105 8.68 -8.99 -15.87
N VAL A 106 7.71 -8.17 -15.46
CA VAL A 106 7.05 -8.30 -14.16
C VAL A 106 5.56 -8.54 -14.36
N VAL A 107 4.98 -9.37 -13.48
CA VAL A 107 3.52 -9.52 -13.32
C VAL A 107 3.19 -8.93 -11.96
N VAL A 108 2.33 -7.92 -11.94
CA VAL A 108 2.06 -7.12 -10.76
C VAL A 108 0.58 -7.19 -10.42
N GLY A 109 0.28 -7.39 -9.14
CA GLY A 109 -1.08 -7.32 -8.63
C GLY A 109 -1.62 -5.88 -8.68
N ASP A 110 -2.89 -5.71 -9.03
CA ASP A 110 -3.59 -4.43 -8.99
C ASP A 110 -3.99 -4.07 -7.55
N SER A 111 -2.98 -3.86 -6.70
CA SER A 111 -3.14 -3.45 -5.30
C SER A 111 -2.09 -2.43 -4.89
N GLY A 112 -2.48 -1.50 -4.02
CA GLY A 112 -1.56 -0.56 -3.38
C GLY A 112 -0.72 0.27 -4.37
N GLY A 113 0.54 0.51 -3.99
CA GLY A 113 1.52 1.25 -4.80
C GLY A 113 2.18 0.38 -5.88
N ALA A 114 1.98 -0.94 -5.86
CA ALA A 114 2.62 -1.85 -6.82
C ALA A 114 2.27 -1.50 -8.27
N ARG A 115 1.05 -1.06 -8.55
CA ARG A 115 0.63 -0.63 -9.89
C ARG A 115 1.54 0.45 -10.49
N GLU A 116 2.12 1.32 -9.66
CA GLU A 116 2.98 2.43 -10.12
C GLU A 116 4.36 1.95 -10.61
N SER A 117 4.75 0.73 -10.23
CA SER A 117 6.02 0.12 -10.64
C SER A 117 6.11 -0.20 -12.14
N LEU A 118 4.97 -0.27 -12.84
CA LEU A 118 4.93 -0.64 -14.27
C LEU A 118 3.97 0.21 -15.10
N VAL A 119 4.09 0.08 -16.42
CA VAL A 119 3.09 0.51 -17.40
C VAL A 119 2.45 -0.75 -18.00
N PRO A 120 1.14 -1.00 -17.77
CA PRO A 120 0.51 -2.26 -18.19
C PRO A 120 0.63 -2.49 -19.69
N GLY A 121 1.07 -3.68 -20.08
CA GLY A 121 1.28 -4.08 -21.47
C GLY A 121 2.58 -3.57 -22.10
N GLU A 122 3.27 -2.61 -21.48
CA GLU A 122 4.52 -2.04 -22.00
C GLU A 122 5.74 -2.54 -21.22
N THR A 123 5.73 -2.42 -19.90
CA THR A 123 6.87 -2.82 -19.04
C THR A 123 6.58 -4.05 -18.19
N GLY A 124 5.37 -4.59 -18.28
CA GLY A 124 4.90 -5.77 -17.54
C GLY A 124 3.38 -5.94 -17.65
N LEU A 125 2.84 -6.90 -16.93
CA LEU A 125 1.40 -7.21 -16.90
C LEU A 125 0.80 -6.86 -15.54
N LEU A 126 -0.42 -6.34 -15.56
CA LEU A 126 -1.19 -6.05 -14.35
C LEU A 126 -2.34 -7.06 -14.24
N VAL A 127 -2.54 -7.64 -13.06
CA VAL A 127 -3.54 -8.69 -12.81
C VAL A 127 -4.27 -8.46 -11.48
N ASP A 128 -5.48 -8.99 -11.31
CA ASP A 128 -6.07 -9.17 -9.97
C ASP A 128 -5.28 -10.26 -9.23
N GLY A 129 -4.41 -9.85 -8.30
CA GLY A 129 -3.57 -10.77 -7.52
C GLY A 129 -4.34 -11.79 -6.68
N ARG A 130 -5.64 -11.58 -6.44
CA ARG A 130 -6.50 -12.53 -5.72
C ARG A 130 -7.10 -13.60 -6.62
N ARG A 131 -6.95 -13.46 -7.95
CA ARG A 131 -7.44 -14.40 -8.94
C ARG A 131 -6.30 -15.26 -9.47
N VAL A 132 -6.08 -16.38 -8.80
CA VAL A 132 -5.05 -17.37 -9.19
C VAL A 132 -5.04 -17.71 -10.69
N PRO A 133 -6.19 -17.92 -11.38
CA PRO A 133 -6.18 -18.19 -12.82
C PRO A 133 -5.56 -17.07 -13.66
N GLU A 134 -5.78 -15.81 -13.26
CA GLU A 134 -5.30 -14.62 -13.99
C GLU A 134 -3.79 -14.44 -13.84
N VAL A 135 -3.27 -14.66 -12.63
CA VAL A 135 -1.83 -14.70 -12.36
C VAL A 135 -1.16 -15.81 -13.18
N ALA A 136 -1.74 -17.01 -13.18
CA ALA A 136 -1.22 -18.14 -13.92
C ALA A 136 -1.20 -17.90 -15.44
N GLU A 137 -2.28 -17.33 -15.98
CA GLU A 137 -2.38 -16.99 -17.40
C GLU A 137 -1.35 -15.92 -17.80
N ALA A 138 -1.17 -14.88 -16.99
CA ALA A 138 -0.17 -13.85 -17.24
C ALA A 138 1.25 -14.44 -17.28
N VAL A 139 1.62 -15.25 -16.29
CA VAL A 139 2.93 -15.92 -16.27
C VAL A 139 3.09 -16.87 -17.45
N ALA A 140 2.08 -17.69 -17.75
CA ALA A 140 2.13 -18.62 -18.89
C ALA A 140 2.29 -17.89 -20.22
N SER A 141 1.62 -16.74 -20.41
CA SER A 141 1.72 -15.95 -21.64
C SER A 141 3.14 -15.41 -21.86
N LEU A 142 3.82 -14.93 -20.81
CA LEU A 142 5.19 -14.44 -20.88
C LEU A 142 6.20 -15.58 -21.14
N LEU A 143 5.94 -16.78 -20.61
CA LEU A 143 6.77 -17.95 -20.88
C LEU A 143 6.57 -18.50 -22.30
N ALA A 144 5.35 -18.38 -22.84
CA ALA A 144 5.01 -18.83 -24.19
C ALA A 144 5.50 -17.86 -25.28
N ASP A 145 5.67 -16.57 -24.97
CA ASP A 145 6.20 -15.54 -25.87
C ASP A 145 7.44 -14.83 -25.25
N PRO A 146 8.63 -15.45 -25.39
CA PRO A 146 9.89 -14.88 -24.89
C PRO A 146 10.23 -13.53 -25.52
N GLU A 147 9.84 -13.27 -26.77
CA GLU A 147 10.14 -12.01 -27.46
C GLU A 147 9.40 -10.85 -26.80
N THR A 148 8.11 -11.04 -26.50
CA THR A 148 7.32 -10.07 -25.73
C THR A 148 7.86 -9.90 -24.31
N ALA A 149 8.20 -11.00 -23.63
CA ALA A 149 8.79 -10.96 -22.29
C ALA A 149 10.09 -10.15 -22.25
N GLU A 150 10.99 -10.36 -23.20
CA GLU A 150 12.23 -9.59 -23.31
C GLU A 150 11.99 -8.12 -23.65
N ARG A 151 11.05 -7.84 -24.57
CA ARG A 151 10.67 -6.46 -24.92
C ARG A 151 10.16 -5.71 -23.68
N MET A 152 9.28 -6.33 -22.91
CA MET A 152 8.77 -5.77 -21.65
C MET A 152 9.88 -5.56 -20.63
N GLY A 153 10.78 -6.54 -20.46
CA GLY A 153 11.92 -6.42 -19.55
C GLY A 153 12.86 -5.27 -19.93
N ARG A 154 13.19 -5.11 -21.22
CA ARG A 154 14.00 -3.97 -21.71
C ARG A 154 13.29 -2.63 -21.48
N ALA A 155 11.99 -2.55 -21.75
CA ALA A 155 11.20 -1.35 -21.52
C ALA A 155 11.13 -0.99 -20.03
N GLY A 156 10.95 -1.98 -19.15
CA GLY A 156 10.99 -1.84 -17.70
C GLY A 156 12.32 -1.30 -17.21
N ARG A 157 13.43 -1.89 -17.66
CA ARG A 157 14.77 -1.40 -17.31
C ARG A 157 14.98 0.05 -17.73
N ALA A 158 14.63 0.39 -18.97
CA ALA A 158 14.75 1.74 -19.47
C ALA A 158 13.88 2.75 -18.68
N ARG A 159 12.72 2.33 -18.17
CA ARG A 159 11.89 3.16 -17.27
C ARG A 159 12.58 3.37 -15.94
N VAL A 160 13.12 2.32 -15.31
CA VAL A 160 13.86 2.43 -14.04
C VAL A 160 15.02 3.40 -14.15
N GLU A 161 15.85 3.25 -15.18
CA GLU A 161 17.01 4.12 -15.40
C GLU A 161 16.65 5.60 -15.62
N ARG A 162 15.42 5.90 -16.07
CA ARG A 162 14.94 7.28 -16.30
C ARG A 162 14.19 7.90 -15.13
N ALA A 163 13.49 7.08 -14.34
CA ALA A 163 12.49 7.56 -13.38
C ALA A 163 12.77 7.16 -11.93
N PHE A 164 13.50 6.08 -11.68
CA PHE A 164 13.69 5.48 -10.36
C PHE A 164 15.17 5.49 -9.95
N THR A 165 15.85 6.62 -10.15
CA THR A 165 17.25 6.81 -9.74
C THR A 165 17.38 7.75 -8.55
N TRP A 166 18.40 7.52 -7.72
CA TRP A 166 18.67 8.37 -6.56
C TRP A 166 19.03 9.80 -6.96
N GLU A 167 19.75 9.96 -8.07
CA GLU A 167 20.12 11.25 -8.62
C GLU A 167 18.88 12.08 -8.96
N ARG A 168 17.89 11.45 -9.60
CA ARG A 168 16.63 12.11 -9.93
C ARG A 168 15.83 12.47 -8.68
N ALA A 169 15.67 11.51 -7.76
CA ALA A 169 14.95 11.74 -6.51
C ALA A 169 15.57 12.90 -5.69
N ALA A 170 16.90 12.94 -5.59
CA ALA A 170 17.62 14.01 -4.93
C ALA A 170 17.44 15.36 -5.63
N ALA A 171 17.51 15.40 -6.97
CA ALA A 171 17.32 16.62 -7.76
C ALA A 171 15.90 17.19 -7.59
N GLU A 172 14.88 16.34 -7.65
CA GLU A 172 13.47 16.73 -7.44
C GLU A 172 13.23 17.24 -6.02
N LEU A 173 13.70 16.52 -5.00
CA LEU A 173 13.60 16.96 -3.60
C LEU A 173 14.27 18.32 -3.39
N ALA A 174 15.50 18.49 -3.90
CA ALA A 174 16.22 19.76 -3.78
C ALA A 174 15.48 20.92 -4.46
N ALA A 175 14.81 20.66 -5.59
CA ALA A 175 13.98 21.66 -6.25
C ALA A 175 12.76 22.06 -5.41
N TYR A 176 12.11 21.12 -4.73
CA TYR A 176 11.01 21.42 -3.82
C TYR A 176 11.47 22.23 -2.60
N LEU A 177 12.58 21.85 -1.98
CA LEU A 177 13.11 22.57 -0.81
C LEU A 177 13.46 24.03 -1.14
N ARG A 178 14.08 24.29 -2.31
CA ARG A 178 14.38 25.65 -2.77
C ARG A 178 13.14 26.53 -3.00
N ARG A 179 11.98 25.93 -3.27
CA ARG A 179 10.71 26.66 -3.48
C ARG A 179 9.95 26.93 -2.19
N ALA A 180 10.29 26.21 -1.12
CA ALA A 180 9.63 26.30 0.17
C ALA A 180 10.28 27.34 1.10
N THR A 181 11.50 27.79 0.76
CA THR A 181 12.22 28.92 1.36
C THR A 181 12.06 30.18 0.54
#